data_AF-A0A969FKS4-F1
#
_entry.id   AF-A0A969FKS4-F1
#
_cell.length_a   1.000
_cell.length_b   1.000
_cell.length_c   1.000
_cell.angle_alpha   90.00
_cell.angle_beta   90.00
_cell.angle_gamma   90.00
#
_symmetry.space_group_name_H-M   'P 1'
#
loop_
_entity.id
_entity.type
_entity.pdbx_description
1 polymer ?
#
loop_
_entity_poly.entity_id
_entity_poly.type
_entity_poly.pdbx_seq_one_letter_code
_entity_poly.pdbx_strand_id
1 'polypeptide(L)'
;MLDLSPARWIARLRAIPSPILPIAIAVGFYGAINVSCWILVKGLLRPLKADTHQITLKVIDPDSGETEFDRYLSQFQTEIYPTLQAIQAERIKRQYIDILQRQSFHVGLTEMLYVNYLTALVFAPFASALAAFCIFSIGRNGWAQTNDLTIDTFKVAFGATVLTSAFMLIFDYNNNIARQVELFTQYEKLQGSVQSYLATGRLYVKPTGLSLVPRLSSNLTPPTVEQTPTPEDEPLTPGGMMAEPEMSPASQVKTIAWIYEPKTFIEYVDNELARLRSETIFTLDPSSIPSTKDLLNQLESFDSPPVVEPANPNPSPAPEP
;
A
#
# COMPACT_ATOMS: atom_id res chain seq x y z
N MET A 1 -2.47 28.48 -22.88
CA MET A 1 -3.41 28.60 -21.73
C MET A 1 -4.76 28.06 -22.18
N LEU A 2 -5.26 27.00 -21.54
CA LEU A 2 -6.61 26.49 -21.81
C LEU A 2 -7.63 27.49 -21.25
N ASP A 3 -8.51 28.01 -22.09
CA ASP A 3 -9.62 28.87 -21.67
C ASP A 3 -10.67 28.03 -20.94
N LEU A 4 -10.69 28.17 -19.61
CA LEU A 4 -11.51 27.40 -18.67
C LEU A 4 -12.87 28.07 -18.38
N SER A 5 -13.39 28.92 -19.28
CA SER A 5 -14.68 29.58 -19.03
C SER A 5 -15.83 28.58 -18.84
N PRO A 6 -16.64 28.70 -17.77
CA PRO A 6 -17.75 27.77 -17.48
C PRO A 6 -18.76 27.65 -18.63
N ALA A 7 -18.97 28.72 -19.39
CA ALA A 7 -19.91 28.76 -20.52
C ALA A 7 -19.51 27.80 -21.65
N ARG A 8 -18.21 27.71 -21.99
CA ARG A 8 -17.71 26.77 -23.01
C ARG A 8 -17.80 25.32 -22.52
N TRP A 9 -17.58 25.08 -21.23
CA TRP A 9 -17.77 23.76 -20.63
C TRP A 9 -19.22 23.28 -20.71
N ILE A 10 -20.17 24.15 -20.37
CA ILE A 10 -21.61 23.84 -20.48
C ILE A 10 -21.99 23.57 -21.94
N ALA A 11 -21.48 24.37 -22.88
CA ALA A 11 -21.74 24.15 -24.31
C ALA A 11 -21.19 22.79 -24.80
N ARG A 12 -19.99 22.39 -24.35
CA ARG A 12 -19.41 21.08 -24.67
C ARG A 12 -20.21 19.93 -24.06
N LEU A 13 -20.66 20.05 -22.82
CA LEU A 13 -21.48 19.02 -22.16
C LEU A 13 -22.82 18.82 -22.88
N ARG A 14 -23.43 19.90 -23.40
CA ARG A 14 -24.67 19.83 -24.19
C ARG A 14 -24.49 19.17 -25.56
N ALA A 15 -23.27 19.14 -26.09
CA ALA A 15 -22.96 18.52 -27.38
C ALA A 15 -22.74 17.00 -27.28
N ILE A 16 -22.62 16.45 -26.06
CA ILE A 16 -22.46 15.00 -25.85
C ILE A 16 -23.83 14.33 -26.07
N PRO A 17 -23.90 13.22 -26.84
CA PRO A 17 -25.13 12.45 -26.98
C PRO A 17 -25.71 12.05 -25.63
N SER A 18 -27.03 12.13 -25.46
CA SER A 18 -27.70 11.86 -24.19
C SER A 18 -27.35 10.52 -23.52
N PRO A 19 -27.12 9.39 -24.23
CA PRO A 19 -26.75 8.13 -23.54
C PRO A 19 -25.31 8.14 -23.01
N ILE A 20 -24.43 8.97 -23.56
CA ILE A 20 -23.00 9.04 -23.19
C ILE A 20 -22.79 9.97 -22.00
N LEU A 21 -23.63 11.00 -21.87
CA LEU A 21 -23.48 12.04 -20.86
C LEU A 21 -23.47 11.49 -19.40
N PRO A 22 -24.38 10.59 -18.98
CA PRO A 22 -24.34 10.02 -17.63
C PRO A 22 -23.07 9.23 -17.34
N ILE A 23 -22.58 8.49 -18.33
CA ILE A 23 -21.33 7.71 -18.23
C ILE A 23 -20.15 8.67 -18.04
N ALA A 24 -20.07 9.72 -18.87
CA ALA A 24 -19.00 10.72 -18.78
C ALA A 24 -19.00 11.44 -17.42
N ILE A 25 -20.18 11.80 -16.90
CA ILE A 25 -20.33 12.42 -15.57
C ILE A 25 -19.89 11.43 -14.48
N ALA A 26 -20.34 10.17 -14.54
CA ALA A 26 -19.97 9.16 -13.55
C ALA A 26 -18.46 8.90 -13.53
N VAL A 27 -17.82 8.79 -14.70
CA VAL A 27 -16.36 8.63 -14.84
C VAL A 27 -15.62 9.85 -14.31
N GLY A 28 -16.05 11.06 -14.65
CA GLY A 28 -15.45 12.29 -14.15
C GLY A 28 -15.55 12.42 -12.63
N PHE A 29 -16.71 12.08 -12.07
CA PHE A 29 -16.93 12.10 -10.62
C PHE A 29 -16.11 11.03 -9.89
N TYR A 30 -16.05 9.80 -10.42
CA TYR A 30 -15.18 8.75 -9.90
C TYR A 30 -13.71 9.17 -9.90
N GLY A 31 -13.24 9.77 -11.01
CA GLY A 31 -11.89 10.30 -11.13
C GLY A 31 -11.59 11.38 -10.08
N ALA A 32 -12.52 12.32 -9.86
CA ALA A 32 -12.38 13.37 -8.86
C ALA A 32 -12.33 12.82 -7.42
N ILE A 33 -13.16 11.83 -7.09
CA ILE A 33 -13.11 11.13 -5.79
C ILE A 33 -11.78 10.41 -5.66
N ASN A 34 -11.33 9.68 -6.67
CA ASN A 34 -10.08 8.92 -6.62
C ASN A 34 -8.89 9.85 -6.36
N VAL A 35 -8.80 10.98 -7.08
CA VAL A 35 -7.77 12.01 -6.83
C VAL A 35 -7.86 12.57 -5.41
N SER A 36 -9.07 12.86 -4.92
CA SER A 36 -9.28 13.40 -3.57
C SER A 36 -8.87 12.40 -2.48
N CYS A 37 -9.26 11.13 -2.62
CA CYS A 37 -8.85 10.04 -1.74
C CYS A 37 -7.34 9.83 -1.79
N TRP A 38 -6.73 9.90 -2.97
CA TRP A 38 -5.29 9.80 -3.14
C TRP A 38 -4.55 10.93 -2.40
N ILE A 39 -5.00 12.18 -2.53
CA ILE A 39 -4.43 13.33 -1.78
C ILE A 39 -4.58 13.12 -0.27
N LEU A 40 -5.76 12.68 0.19
CA LEU A 40 -6.03 12.44 1.61
C LEU A 40 -5.13 11.34 2.19
N VAL A 41 -5.04 10.20 1.50
CA VAL A 41 -4.19 9.08 1.92
C VAL A 41 -2.71 9.47 1.87
N LYS A 42 -2.26 10.16 0.82
CA LYS A 42 -0.89 10.71 0.76
C LYS A 42 -0.60 11.63 1.94
N GLY A 43 -1.57 12.48 2.32
CA GLY A 43 -1.47 13.37 3.48
C GLY A 43 -1.36 12.59 4.78
N LEU A 44 -2.21 11.58 4.98
CA LEU A 44 -2.26 10.74 6.18
C LEU A 44 -1.01 9.85 6.32
N LEU A 45 -0.49 9.33 5.21
CA LEU A 45 0.72 8.48 5.17
C LEU A 45 2.01 9.29 5.04
N ARG A 46 1.94 10.61 4.91
CA ARG A 46 3.11 11.48 4.81
C ARG A 46 4.09 11.30 5.98
N PRO A 47 3.65 11.19 7.26
CA PRO A 47 4.56 10.97 8.37
C PRO A 47 5.29 9.62 8.24
N LEU A 48 4.55 8.56 7.91
CA LEU A 48 5.12 7.22 7.70
C LEU A 48 6.18 7.22 6.59
N LYS A 49 5.90 7.91 5.47
CA LYS A 49 6.86 8.05 4.38
C LYS A 49 8.03 8.96 4.71
N ALA A 50 7.84 10.01 5.50
CA ALA A 50 8.96 10.85 5.92
C ALA A 50 9.97 9.99 6.68
N ASP A 51 9.51 9.07 7.53
CA ASP A 51 10.37 8.15 8.26
C ASP A 51 11.00 7.10 7.32
N THR A 52 10.22 6.45 6.44
CA THR A 52 10.77 5.45 5.51
C THR A 52 11.73 6.06 4.47
N HIS A 53 11.41 7.22 3.91
CA HIS A 53 12.30 7.91 2.96
C HIS A 53 13.51 8.54 3.64
N GLN A 54 13.42 9.00 4.89
CA GLN A 54 14.64 9.36 5.63
C GLN A 54 15.55 8.14 5.80
N ILE A 55 14.99 6.95 6.06
CA ILE A 55 15.77 5.70 6.14
C ILE A 55 16.39 5.32 4.79
N THR A 56 15.75 5.66 3.65
CA THR A 56 16.27 5.28 2.31
C THR A 56 17.16 6.36 1.67
N LEU A 57 17.03 7.64 2.07
CA LEU A 57 17.79 8.77 1.51
C LEU A 57 18.95 9.21 2.41
N LYS A 58 18.91 8.98 3.72
CA LYS A 58 20.14 9.06 4.58
C LYS A 58 21.16 7.97 4.24
N VAL A 59 20.77 7.02 3.40
CA VAL A 59 21.65 6.02 2.81
C VAL A 59 22.61 6.64 1.80
N ILE A 60 22.58 7.93 1.46
CA ILE A 60 23.70 8.52 0.72
C ILE A 60 24.04 9.84 1.37
N ASP A 61 25.11 9.84 2.16
CA ASP A 61 25.71 11.09 2.63
C ASP A 61 26.20 11.87 1.40
N PRO A 62 25.63 13.05 1.10
CA PRO A 62 25.89 13.77 -0.14
C PRO A 62 27.37 14.18 -0.29
N ASP A 63 28.10 14.29 0.83
CA ASP A 63 29.48 14.75 0.83
C ASP A 63 30.48 13.59 0.69
N SER A 64 30.15 12.38 1.14
CA SER A 64 31.04 11.22 1.07
C SER A 64 30.65 10.21 -0.01
N GLY A 65 29.39 10.21 -0.47
CA GLY A 65 28.83 9.15 -1.31
C GLY A 65 28.71 7.80 -0.61
N GLU A 66 29.13 7.70 0.66
CA GLU A 66 28.98 6.50 1.47
C GLU A 66 27.61 6.45 2.13
N THR A 67 27.07 5.26 2.20
CA THR A 67 25.80 5.03 2.88
C THR A 67 26.01 4.95 4.40
N GLU A 68 25.03 5.38 5.21
CA GLU A 68 25.10 5.17 6.68
C GLU A 68 25.32 3.68 7.02
N PHE A 69 24.76 2.80 6.18
CA PHE A 69 24.98 1.37 6.26
C PHE A 69 26.44 0.96 5.96
N ASP A 70 27.09 1.57 4.96
CA ASP A 70 28.50 1.32 4.66
C ASP A 70 29.40 1.74 5.82
N ARG A 71 29.05 2.82 6.52
CA ARG A 71 29.74 3.25 7.74
C ARG A 71 29.62 2.19 8.85
N TYR A 72 28.41 1.68 9.11
CA TYR A 72 28.21 0.61 10.09
C TYR A 72 28.91 -0.70 9.69
N LEU A 73 28.88 -1.05 8.40
CA LEU A 73 29.55 -2.24 7.89
C LEU A 73 31.07 -2.13 7.99
N SER A 74 31.63 -0.96 7.68
CA SER A 74 33.05 -0.65 7.83
C SER A 74 33.48 -0.72 9.30
N GLN A 75 32.73 -0.10 10.20
CA GLN A 75 32.97 -0.18 11.65
C GLN A 75 32.89 -1.62 12.17
N PHE A 76 31.89 -2.39 11.71
CA PHE A 76 31.74 -3.79 12.06
C PHE A 76 32.95 -4.62 11.62
N GLN A 77 33.45 -4.37 10.41
CA GLN A 77 34.66 -5.01 9.89
C GLN A 77 35.90 -4.61 10.70
N THR A 78 36.07 -3.34 11.07
CA THR A 78 37.29 -2.90 11.77
C THR A 78 37.30 -3.28 13.25
N GLU A 79 36.17 -3.18 13.94
CA GLU A 79 36.11 -3.27 15.41
C GLU A 79 35.62 -4.63 15.92
N ILE A 80 34.68 -5.28 15.23
CA ILE A 80 33.97 -6.45 15.77
C ILE A 80 34.44 -7.74 15.08
N TYR A 81 34.55 -7.75 13.75
CA TYR A 81 34.99 -8.91 12.96
C TYR A 81 36.01 -8.52 11.86
N PRO A 82 37.29 -8.31 12.22
CA PRO A 82 38.36 -7.99 11.25
C PRO A 82 38.64 -9.08 10.23
N THR A 83 38.19 -10.31 10.50
CA THR A 83 38.31 -11.45 9.59
C THR A 83 37.12 -11.60 8.64
N LEU A 84 36.16 -10.66 8.64
CA LEU A 84 35.01 -10.72 7.74
C LEU A 84 35.47 -10.59 6.29
N GLN A 85 35.19 -11.62 5.49
CA GLN A 85 35.59 -11.63 4.09
C GLN A 85 34.81 -10.57 3.30
N ALA A 86 35.44 -9.94 2.30
CA ALA A 86 34.80 -8.93 1.45
C ALA A 86 33.50 -9.46 0.79
N ILE A 87 33.48 -10.75 0.40
CA ILE A 87 32.30 -11.41 -0.18
C ILE A 87 31.14 -11.48 0.82
N GLN A 88 31.43 -11.72 2.11
CA GLN A 88 30.41 -11.78 3.16
C GLN A 88 29.84 -10.39 3.43
N ALA A 89 30.69 -9.37 3.51
CA ALA A 89 30.27 -7.98 3.67
C ALA A 89 29.35 -7.52 2.54
N GLU A 90 29.75 -7.79 1.29
CA GLU A 90 28.94 -7.48 0.10
C GLU A 90 27.61 -8.24 0.09
N ARG A 91 27.57 -9.47 0.62
CA ARG A 91 26.33 -10.24 0.75
C ARG A 91 25.39 -9.63 1.78
N ILE A 92 25.89 -9.25 2.96
CA ILE A 92 25.10 -8.58 3.99
C ILE A 92 24.54 -7.25 3.46
N LYS A 93 25.34 -6.48 2.72
CA LYS A 93 24.90 -5.25 2.05
C LYS A 93 23.75 -5.49 1.08
N ARG A 94 23.89 -6.47 0.17
CA ARG A 94 22.82 -6.81 -0.78
C ARG A 94 21.54 -7.27 -0.10
N GLN A 95 21.65 -8.09 0.96
CA GLN A 95 20.49 -8.52 1.75
C GLN A 95 19.80 -7.31 2.41
N TYR A 96 20.56 -6.38 2.98
CA TYR A 96 20.01 -5.18 3.59
C TYR A 96 19.26 -4.29 2.58
N ILE A 97 19.84 -4.08 1.39
CA ILE A 97 19.19 -3.34 0.31
C ILE A 97 17.88 -4.01 -0.12
N ASP A 98 17.87 -5.35 -0.29
CA ASP A 98 16.65 -6.10 -0.63
C ASP A 98 15.56 -5.95 0.45
N ILE A 99 15.94 -5.97 1.74
CA ILE A 99 15.01 -5.70 2.84
C ILE A 99 14.37 -4.32 2.70
N LEU A 100 15.16 -3.27 2.49
CA LEU A 100 14.65 -1.90 2.34
C LEU A 100 13.74 -1.74 1.12
N GLN A 101 14.12 -2.32 -0.01
CA GLN A 101 13.30 -2.29 -1.23
C GLN A 101 11.94 -2.95 -1.00
N ARG A 102 11.91 -4.09 -0.31
CA ARG A 102 10.68 -4.81 0.00
C ARG A 102 9.81 -4.08 1.01
N GLN A 103 10.39 -3.47 2.04
CA GLN A 103 9.64 -2.59 2.95
C GLN A 103 8.94 -1.47 2.17
N SER A 104 9.68 -0.74 1.33
CA SER A 104 9.13 0.35 0.51
C SER A 104 8.02 -0.15 -0.42
N PHE A 105 8.19 -1.34 -1.02
CA PHE A 105 7.16 -1.96 -1.84
C PHE A 105 5.87 -2.22 -1.04
N HIS A 106 5.95 -2.84 0.13
CA HIS A 106 4.78 -3.14 0.95
C HIS A 106 4.07 -1.88 1.47
N VAL A 107 4.81 -0.81 1.78
CA VAL A 107 4.22 0.51 2.09
C VAL A 107 3.48 1.09 0.89
N GLY A 108 4.09 1.06 -0.29
CA GLY A 108 3.48 1.55 -1.53
C GLY A 108 2.21 0.77 -1.90
N LEU A 109 2.23 -0.56 -1.74
CA LEU A 109 1.09 -1.41 -1.99
C LEU A 109 -0.04 -1.16 -0.99
N THR A 110 0.30 -1.01 0.30
CA THR A 110 -0.66 -0.65 1.36
C THR A 110 -1.34 0.68 1.05
N GLU A 111 -0.58 1.70 0.65
CA GLU A 111 -1.12 3.00 0.22
C GLU A 111 -2.12 2.85 -0.94
N MET A 112 -1.74 2.12 -2.00
CA MET A 112 -2.62 1.89 -3.14
C MET A 112 -3.91 1.18 -2.74
N LEU A 113 -3.81 0.15 -1.90
CA LEU A 113 -4.98 -0.59 -1.41
C LEU A 113 -5.90 0.32 -0.58
N TYR A 114 -5.36 1.14 0.32
CA TYR A 114 -6.15 2.10 1.11
C TYR A 114 -6.86 3.15 0.24
N VAL A 115 -6.18 3.71 -0.77
CA VAL A 115 -6.80 4.68 -1.70
C VAL A 115 -7.98 4.05 -2.41
N ASN A 116 -7.81 2.84 -2.95
CA ASN A 116 -8.87 2.13 -3.66
C ASN A 116 -10.02 1.76 -2.72
N TYR A 117 -9.71 1.29 -1.51
CA TYR A 117 -10.69 0.97 -0.48
C TYR A 117 -11.54 2.18 -0.12
N LEU A 118 -10.92 3.33 0.20
CA LEU A 118 -11.64 4.55 0.55
C LEU A 118 -12.43 5.12 -0.62
N THR A 119 -11.87 5.08 -1.84
CA THR A 119 -12.56 5.51 -3.06
C THR A 119 -13.83 4.68 -3.25
N ALA A 120 -13.74 3.37 -3.13
CA ALA A 120 -14.89 2.48 -3.24
C ALA A 120 -15.91 2.71 -2.11
N LEU A 121 -15.44 2.90 -0.88
CA LEU A 121 -16.27 3.16 0.30
C LEU A 121 -17.08 4.46 0.17
N VAL A 122 -16.53 5.50 -0.45
CA VAL A 122 -17.22 6.79 -0.67
C VAL A 122 -18.10 6.75 -1.93
N PHE A 123 -17.61 6.14 -3.01
CA PHE A 123 -18.29 6.13 -4.30
C PHE A 123 -19.53 5.24 -4.30
N ALA A 124 -19.50 4.06 -3.65
CA ALA A 124 -20.64 3.15 -3.65
C ALA A 124 -21.91 3.75 -2.99
N PRO A 125 -21.84 4.38 -1.80
CA PRO A 125 -23.01 5.04 -1.21
C PRO A 125 -23.53 6.20 -2.05
N PHE A 126 -22.64 6.98 -2.67
CA PHE A 126 -23.05 8.08 -3.53
C PHE A 126 -23.79 7.58 -4.78
N ALA A 127 -23.22 6.59 -5.47
CA ALA A 127 -23.85 5.95 -6.62
C ALA A 127 -25.20 5.32 -6.23
N SER A 128 -25.27 4.70 -5.06
CA SER A 128 -26.51 4.10 -4.52
C SER A 128 -27.58 5.16 -4.27
N ALA A 129 -27.23 6.27 -3.63
CA ALA A 129 -28.15 7.38 -3.37
C ALA A 129 -28.67 8.00 -4.67
N LEU A 130 -27.80 8.16 -5.68
CA LEU A 130 -28.20 8.65 -7.00
C LEU A 130 -29.16 7.67 -7.69
N ALA A 131 -28.86 6.37 -7.65
CA ALA A 131 -29.75 5.35 -8.20
C ALA A 131 -31.12 5.35 -7.49
N ALA A 132 -31.14 5.50 -6.16
CA ALA A 132 -32.35 5.59 -5.34
C ALA A 132 -33.21 6.82 -5.71
N PHE A 133 -32.58 7.97 -5.95
CA PHE A 133 -33.28 9.17 -6.41
C PHE A 133 -33.89 8.97 -7.81
N CYS A 134 -33.12 8.39 -8.74
CA CYS A 134 -33.63 8.12 -10.09
C CYS A 134 -34.80 7.13 -10.08
N ILE A 135 -34.71 6.02 -9.33
CA ILE A 135 -35.79 5.04 -9.26
C ILE A 135 -37.05 5.61 -8.57
N PHE A 136 -36.88 6.50 -7.59
CA PHE A 136 -38.01 7.22 -6.99
C PHE A 136 -38.73 8.10 -8.02
N SER A 137 -37.98 8.86 -8.82
CA SER A 137 -38.54 9.67 -9.92
C SER A 137 -39.25 8.81 -10.97
N ILE A 138 -38.62 7.70 -11.38
CA ILE A 138 -39.20 6.73 -12.32
C ILE A 138 -40.48 6.12 -11.75
N GLY A 139 -40.51 5.76 -10.46
CA GLY A 139 -41.68 5.20 -9.80
C GLY A 139 -42.85 6.19 -9.73
N ARG A 140 -42.57 7.48 -9.53
CA ARG A 140 -43.60 8.54 -9.48
C ARG A 140 -44.22 8.82 -10.85
N ASN A 141 -43.40 8.91 -11.89
CA ASN A 141 -43.87 9.32 -13.23
C ASN A 141 -44.25 8.12 -14.13
N GLY A 142 -43.77 6.92 -13.78
CA GLY A 142 -43.84 5.73 -14.62
C GLY A 142 -42.71 5.67 -15.65
N TRP A 143 -42.32 4.46 -16.03
CA TRP A 143 -41.20 4.21 -16.95
C TRP A 143 -41.38 4.87 -18.33
N ALA A 144 -42.60 4.84 -18.88
CA ALA A 144 -42.87 5.37 -20.22
C ALA A 144 -42.88 6.91 -20.31
N GLN A 145 -43.10 7.60 -19.19
CA GLN A 145 -43.21 9.06 -19.16
C GLN A 145 -41.93 9.73 -18.61
N THR A 146 -41.01 8.93 -18.07
CA THR A 146 -39.75 9.44 -17.50
C THR A 146 -38.75 9.72 -18.61
N ASN A 147 -37.97 10.80 -18.46
CA ASN A 147 -36.91 11.16 -19.40
C ASN A 147 -35.86 10.03 -19.49
N ASP A 148 -35.49 9.66 -20.73
CA ASP A 148 -34.45 8.64 -21.02
C ASP A 148 -33.15 8.88 -20.26
N LEU A 149 -32.74 10.13 -20.07
CA LEU A 149 -31.55 10.50 -19.31
C LEU A 149 -31.63 10.03 -17.86
N THR A 150 -32.79 10.12 -17.22
CA THR A 150 -32.99 9.64 -15.84
C THR A 150 -32.89 8.12 -15.77
N ILE A 151 -33.44 7.43 -16.77
CA ILE A 151 -33.40 5.96 -16.87
C ILE A 151 -31.95 5.49 -17.09
N ASP A 152 -31.19 6.13 -17.98
CA ASP A 152 -29.80 5.74 -18.24
C ASP A 152 -28.89 6.08 -17.05
N THR A 153 -29.12 7.22 -16.40
CA THR A 153 -28.41 7.56 -15.15
C THR A 153 -28.67 6.52 -14.07
N PHE A 154 -29.92 6.05 -13.91
CA PHE A 154 -30.25 4.97 -12.98
C PHE A 154 -29.45 3.70 -13.28
N LYS A 155 -29.42 3.24 -14.54
CA LYS A 155 -28.70 2.03 -14.95
C LYS A 155 -27.20 2.13 -14.63
N VAL A 156 -26.59 3.26 -14.98
CA VAL A 156 -25.15 3.50 -14.74
C VAL A 156 -24.86 3.56 -13.25
N ALA A 157 -25.65 4.31 -12.47
CA ALA A 157 -25.45 4.44 -11.02
C ALA A 157 -25.67 3.11 -10.28
N PHE A 158 -26.69 2.34 -10.67
CA PHE A 158 -26.95 1.02 -10.12
C PHE A 158 -25.81 0.04 -10.44
N GLY A 159 -25.40 -0.03 -11.72
CA GLY A 159 -24.27 -0.87 -12.14
C GLY A 159 -22.97 -0.50 -11.44
N ALA A 160 -22.69 0.79 -11.31
CA ALA A 160 -21.53 1.30 -10.57
C ALA A 160 -21.57 0.88 -9.10
N THR A 161 -22.72 1.00 -8.43
CA THR A 161 -22.90 0.58 -7.03
C THR A 161 -22.60 -0.91 -6.86
N VAL A 162 -23.17 -1.75 -7.72
CA VAL A 162 -22.97 -3.22 -7.68
C VAL A 162 -21.50 -3.56 -7.95
N LEU A 163 -20.91 -2.97 -9.00
CA LEU A 163 -19.53 -3.23 -9.37
C LEU A 163 -18.56 -2.84 -8.25
N THR A 164 -18.69 -1.63 -7.70
CA THR A 164 -17.81 -1.15 -6.63
C THR A 164 -17.95 -1.97 -5.35
N SER A 165 -19.18 -2.38 -4.99
CA SER A 165 -19.41 -3.24 -3.83
C SER A 165 -18.83 -4.64 -4.03
N ALA A 166 -19.00 -5.21 -5.23
CA ALA A 166 -18.41 -6.50 -5.59
C ALA A 166 -16.87 -6.44 -5.61
N PHE A 167 -16.29 -5.34 -6.10
CA PHE A 167 -14.85 -5.11 -6.11
C PHE A 167 -14.27 -5.17 -4.69
N MET A 168 -14.94 -4.54 -3.72
CA MET A 168 -14.53 -4.57 -2.32
C MET A 168 -14.50 -5.98 -1.73
N LEU A 169 -15.46 -6.82 -2.11
CA LEU A 169 -15.57 -8.20 -1.68
C LEU A 169 -14.53 -9.11 -2.36
N ILE A 170 -14.39 -9.00 -3.68
CA ILE A 170 -13.48 -9.83 -4.49
C ILE A 170 -12.02 -9.58 -4.10
N PHE A 171 -11.65 -8.31 -3.90
CA PHE A 171 -10.28 -7.94 -3.56
C PHE A 171 -9.98 -7.99 -2.08
N ASP A 172 -10.96 -8.32 -1.22
CA ASP A 172 -10.78 -8.49 0.23
C ASP A 172 -9.79 -7.49 0.85
N TYR A 173 -10.07 -6.20 0.63
CA TYR A 173 -9.11 -5.12 0.90
C TYR A 173 -8.62 -5.11 2.34
N ASN A 174 -9.49 -5.42 3.30
CA ASN A 174 -9.13 -5.42 4.72
C ASN A 174 -8.05 -6.46 5.02
N ASN A 175 -8.23 -7.70 4.54
CA ASN A 175 -7.26 -8.76 4.77
C ASN A 175 -5.97 -8.50 3.99
N ASN A 176 -6.07 -7.99 2.77
CA ASN A 176 -4.90 -7.62 1.98
C ASN A 176 -4.10 -6.49 2.63
N ILE A 177 -4.74 -5.42 3.09
CA ILE A 177 -4.09 -4.32 3.82
C ILE A 177 -3.42 -4.86 5.09
N ALA A 178 -4.14 -5.61 5.92
CA ALA A 178 -3.60 -6.16 7.16
C ALA A 178 -2.35 -7.01 6.92
N ARG A 179 -2.39 -7.84 5.88
CA ARG A 179 -1.26 -8.67 5.46
C ARG A 179 -0.07 -7.85 4.97
N GLN A 180 -0.29 -6.81 4.16
CA GLN A 180 0.81 -5.96 3.68
C GLN A 180 1.49 -5.22 4.83
N VAL A 181 0.70 -4.74 5.81
CA VAL A 181 1.22 -4.12 7.05
C VAL A 181 2.01 -5.13 7.87
N GLU A 182 1.52 -6.37 7.98
CA GLU A 182 2.23 -7.44 8.67
C GLU A 182 3.58 -7.74 8.00
N LEU A 183 3.61 -7.92 6.67
CA LEU A 183 4.84 -8.15 5.91
C LEU A 183 5.83 -7.00 6.08
N PHE A 184 5.37 -5.75 5.95
CA PHE A 184 6.20 -4.57 6.22
C PHE A 184 6.84 -4.64 7.61
N THR A 185 6.04 -4.93 8.64
CA THR A 185 6.51 -5.04 10.03
C THR A 185 7.51 -6.19 10.20
N GLN A 186 7.33 -7.30 9.49
CA GLN A 186 8.28 -8.41 9.53
C GLN A 186 9.62 -8.05 8.85
N TYR A 187 9.59 -7.33 7.72
CA TYR A 187 10.81 -6.80 7.11
C TYR A 187 11.48 -5.73 7.97
N GLU A 188 10.72 -4.88 8.67
CA GLU A 188 11.24 -3.91 9.65
C GLU A 188 12.00 -4.60 10.79
N LYS A 189 11.43 -5.69 11.33
CA LYS A 189 12.12 -6.52 12.33
C LYS A 189 13.41 -7.12 11.77
N LEU A 190 13.38 -7.63 10.54
CA LEU A 190 14.56 -8.22 9.90
C LEU A 190 15.66 -7.16 9.66
N GLN A 191 15.28 -5.94 9.26
CA GLN A 191 16.20 -4.80 9.17
C GLN A 191 16.83 -4.51 10.53
N GLY A 192 16.03 -4.42 11.59
CA GLY A 192 16.51 -4.20 12.96
C GLY A 192 17.48 -5.30 13.41
N SER A 193 17.22 -6.56 13.06
CA SER A 193 18.13 -7.68 13.31
C SER A 193 19.49 -7.49 12.61
N VAL A 194 19.50 -7.05 11.34
CA VAL A 194 20.74 -6.77 10.61
C VAL A 194 21.51 -5.61 11.24
N GLN A 195 20.84 -4.51 11.55
CA GLN A 195 21.48 -3.36 12.20
C GLN A 195 22.03 -3.73 13.59
N SER A 196 21.27 -4.48 14.38
CA SER A 196 21.72 -4.94 15.69
C SER A 196 22.92 -5.89 15.59
N TYR A 197 22.95 -6.76 14.58
CA TYR A 197 24.09 -7.63 14.33
C TYR A 197 25.33 -6.83 13.93
N LEU A 198 25.19 -5.85 13.04
CA LEU A 198 26.31 -4.96 12.66
C LEU A 198 26.81 -4.10 13.82
N ALA A 199 25.96 -3.72 14.76
CA ALA A 199 26.38 -2.94 15.92
C ALA A 199 27.05 -3.78 17.02
N THR A 200 26.78 -5.07 17.11
CA THR A 200 27.15 -5.88 18.31
C THR A 200 27.83 -7.21 18.03
N GLY A 201 27.80 -7.69 16.79
CA GLY A 201 28.18 -9.06 16.43
C GLY A 201 27.22 -10.13 16.95
N ARG A 202 26.05 -9.73 17.47
CA ARG A 202 25.07 -10.65 18.08
C ARG A 202 23.70 -10.43 17.48
N LEU A 203 22.97 -11.52 17.29
CA LEU A 203 21.58 -11.43 16.87
C LEU A 203 20.71 -11.20 18.11
N TYR A 204 20.10 -10.04 18.19
CA TYR A 204 19.06 -9.76 19.16
C TYR A 204 17.70 -10.03 18.52
N VAL A 205 17.20 -11.25 18.71
CA VAL A 205 15.79 -11.53 18.43
C VAL A 205 15.00 -10.97 19.59
N LYS A 206 14.42 -9.78 19.42
CA LYS A 206 13.44 -9.28 20.40
C LYS A 206 12.31 -10.31 20.45
N PRO A 207 12.04 -10.98 21.58
CA PRO A 207 10.94 -11.93 21.66
C PRO A 207 9.66 -11.18 21.29
N THR A 208 8.99 -11.66 20.26
CA THR A 208 7.80 -11.07 19.65
C THR A 208 6.60 -11.22 20.58
N GLY A 209 6.64 -10.60 21.77
CA GLY A 209 5.59 -10.69 22.79
C GLY A 209 4.61 -9.52 22.80
N LEU A 210 4.89 -8.44 22.06
CA LEU A 210 4.02 -7.27 21.96
C LEU A 210 3.90 -6.86 20.49
N SER A 211 2.99 -7.53 19.79
CA SER A 211 2.49 -7.08 18.50
C SER A 211 1.79 -5.74 18.73
N LEU A 212 2.43 -4.64 18.34
CA LEU A 212 1.85 -3.30 18.30
C LEU A 212 0.90 -3.10 17.11
N VAL A 213 0.37 -4.19 16.52
CA VAL A 213 -0.78 -4.05 15.62
C VAL A 213 -1.92 -3.55 16.51
N PRO A 214 -2.42 -2.31 16.33
CA PRO A 214 -3.68 -1.95 16.93
C PRO A 214 -4.67 -2.98 16.38
N ARG A 215 -5.34 -3.74 17.25
CA ARG A 215 -6.51 -4.54 16.86
C ARG A 215 -7.57 -3.58 16.32
N LEU A 216 -7.42 -3.16 15.06
CA LEU A 216 -8.37 -2.34 14.31
C LEU A 216 -9.49 -3.20 13.70
N SER A 217 -9.58 -4.47 14.11
CA SER A 217 -10.61 -5.39 13.64
C SER A 217 -11.18 -6.17 14.82
N SER A 218 -12.33 -5.72 15.34
CA SER A 218 -13.36 -6.59 15.93
C SER A 218 -14.66 -5.88 16.33
N ASN A 219 -14.75 -4.54 16.41
CA ASN A 219 -16.00 -3.87 16.86
C ASN A 219 -16.82 -3.20 15.73
N LEU A 220 -17.10 -3.94 14.66
CA LEU A 220 -18.21 -3.62 13.75
C LEU A 220 -19.08 -4.86 13.56
N THR A 221 -19.62 -5.37 14.66
CA THR A 221 -20.85 -6.15 14.64
C THR A 221 -21.99 -5.18 14.99
N PRO A 222 -23.06 -5.07 14.18
CA PRO A 222 -24.23 -4.31 14.61
C PRO A 222 -24.77 -4.96 15.90
N PRO A 223 -25.23 -4.17 16.88
CA PRO A 223 -25.71 -4.73 18.14
C PRO A 223 -26.95 -5.58 17.85
N THR A 224 -26.80 -6.90 17.97
CA THR A 224 -27.93 -7.79 18.20
C THR A 224 -28.50 -7.41 19.55
N VAL A 225 -29.68 -6.80 19.53
CA VAL A 225 -30.49 -6.51 20.72
C VAL A 225 -30.92 -7.85 21.29
N GLU A 226 -30.15 -8.38 22.23
CA GLU A 226 -30.56 -9.49 23.07
C GLU A 226 -31.10 -8.89 24.38
N GLN A 227 -32.42 -8.79 24.46
CA GLN A 227 -33.14 -8.45 25.69
C GLN A 227 -33.09 -9.65 26.64
N THR A 228 -32.45 -9.49 27.80
CA THR A 228 -32.59 -10.40 28.94
C THR A 228 -32.55 -9.59 30.25
N PRO A 229 -33.33 -9.95 31.28
CA PRO A 229 -33.96 -8.98 32.17
C PRO A 229 -33.17 -8.67 33.44
N THR A 230 -33.60 -7.56 34.05
CA THR A 230 -33.33 -7.04 35.39
C THR A 230 -33.35 -8.11 36.49
N PRO A 231 -32.41 -8.01 37.44
CA PRO A 231 -32.74 -8.07 38.87
C PRO A 231 -32.13 -6.84 39.58
N GLU A 232 -32.96 -5.99 40.20
CA GLU A 232 -33.25 -5.98 41.64
C GLU A 232 -32.01 -5.74 42.52
N ASP A 233 -31.88 -4.47 42.91
CA ASP A 233 -31.41 -3.91 44.18
C ASP A 233 -30.46 -4.74 45.06
N GLU A 234 -29.19 -4.34 45.10
CA GLU A 234 -28.34 -4.50 46.28
C GLU A 234 -27.76 -3.16 46.77
N PRO A 235 -27.67 -2.95 48.09
CA PRO A 235 -27.33 -1.67 48.71
C PRO A 235 -25.83 -1.37 48.68
N LEU A 236 -25.52 -0.09 48.44
CA LEU A 236 -24.18 0.50 48.48
C LEU A 236 -23.54 0.41 49.87
N THR A 237 -22.45 -0.35 49.99
CA THR A 237 -21.54 -0.30 51.15
C THR A 237 -20.48 0.79 50.96
N PRO A 238 -20.23 1.67 51.95
CA PRO A 238 -19.22 2.71 51.84
C PRO A 238 -17.84 2.27 52.36
N GLY A 239 -16.80 2.62 51.60
CA GLY A 239 -15.49 2.97 52.15
C GLY A 239 -14.55 1.82 52.52
N GLY A 240 -13.98 1.15 51.52
CA GLY A 240 -12.73 0.41 51.67
C GLY A 240 -11.61 1.11 50.89
N MET A 241 -10.67 1.75 51.59
CA MET A 241 -9.40 2.19 50.99
C MET A 241 -8.65 0.93 50.55
N MET A 242 -8.77 0.56 49.27
CA MET A 242 -7.96 -0.49 48.69
C MET A 242 -6.53 0.01 48.57
N ALA A 243 -5.64 -0.65 49.32
CA ALA A 243 -4.21 -0.54 49.11
C ALA A 243 -3.90 -0.86 47.65
N GLU A 244 -3.10 0.02 47.05
CA GLU A 244 -2.53 -0.11 45.72
C GLU A 244 -1.87 -1.50 45.59
N PRO A 245 -2.30 -2.36 44.65
CA PRO A 245 -1.70 -3.67 44.49
C PRO A 245 -0.24 -3.49 44.10
N GLU A 246 0.68 -3.90 44.98
CA GLU A 246 2.10 -3.96 44.67
C GLU A 246 2.29 -4.74 43.36
N MET A 247 2.69 -4.01 42.31
CA MET A 247 3.08 -4.60 41.04
C MET A 247 4.23 -5.55 41.29
N SER A 248 3.93 -6.86 41.25
CA SER A 248 4.89 -7.95 41.29
C SER A 248 6.06 -7.64 40.35
N PRO A 249 7.32 -7.80 40.81
CA PRO A 249 8.49 -7.40 40.05
C PRO A 249 8.47 -8.11 38.70
N ALA A 250 8.41 -7.27 37.67
CA ALA A 250 8.43 -7.58 36.26
C ALA A 250 9.03 -8.96 35.95
N SER A 251 8.21 -9.82 35.33
CA SER A 251 8.66 -10.93 34.50
C SER A 251 9.85 -10.45 33.65
N GLN A 252 11.06 -10.76 34.10
CA GLN A 252 12.27 -10.44 33.37
C GLN A 252 12.23 -11.28 32.10
N VAL A 253 11.83 -10.65 31.00
CA VAL A 253 11.89 -11.25 29.67
C VAL A 253 13.36 -11.51 29.38
N LYS A 254 13.81 -12.75 29.65
CA LYS A 254 15.18 -13.20 29.42
C LYS A 254 15.45 -13.12 27.92
N THR A 255 16.09 -12.04 27.49
CA THR A 255 16.51 -11.86 26.10
C THR A 255 17.68 -12.81 25.86
N ILE A 256 17.46 -13.81 25.00
CA ILE A 256 18.50 -14.77 24.63
C ILE A 256 19.28 -14.14 23.48
N ALA A 257 20.50 -13.68 23.75
CA ALA A 257 21.42 -13.21 22.73
C ALA A 257 22.22 -14.41 22.21
N TRP A 258 22.11 -14.69 20.91
CA TRP A 258 22.92 -15.70 20.25
C TRP A 258 24.09 -15.01 19.54
N ILE A 259 25.31 -15.53 19.78
CA ILE A 259 26.49 -15.11 19.03
C ILE A 259 26.49 -15.95 17.75
N TYR A 260 26.32 -15.30 16.60
CA TYR A 260 26.35 -15.97 15.30
C TYR A 260 27.68 -15.66 14.62
N GLU A 261 28.30 -16.70 14.04
CA GLU A 261 29.34 -16.45 13.04
C GLU A 261 28.71 -15.74 11.82
N PRO A 262 29.46 -14.88 11.10
CA PRO A 262 28.92 -14.16 9.95
C PRO A 262 28.25 -15.05 8.90
N LYS A 263 28.79 -16.26 8.69
CA LYS A 263 28.20 -17.22 7.76
C LYS A 263 26.80 -17.66 8.20
N THR A 264 26.64 -18.05 9.46
CA THR A 264 25.35 -18.47 10.01
C THR A 264 24.35 -17.31 10.06
N PHE A 265 24.82 -16.09 10.34
CA PHE A 265 23.97 -14.89 10.27
C PHE A 265 23.46 -14.63 8.85
N ILE A 266 24.33 -14.71 7.83
CA ILE A 266 23.94 -14.56 6.42
C ILE A 266 22.90 -15.61 6.04
N GLU A 267 23.10 -16.87 6.44
CA GLU A 267 22.15 -17.97 6.20
C GLU A 267 20.80 -17.73 6.89
N TYR A 268 20.82 -17.18 8.11
CA TYR A 268 19.60 -16.76 8.82
C TYR A 268 18.82 -15.70 8.02
N VAL A 269 19.50 -14.65 7.55
CA VAL A 269 18.86 -13.58 6.77
C VAL A 269 18.31 -14.11 5.44
N ASP A 270 19.06 -14.98 4.76
CA ASP A 270 18.60 -15.62 3.51
C ASP A 270 17.33 -16.47 3.75
N ASN A 271 17.30 -17.25 4.82
CA ASN A 271 16.15 -18.09 5.17
C ASN A 271 14.92 -17.24 5.51
N GLU A 272 15.10 -16.15 6.26
CA GLU A 272 13.98 -15.25 6.57
C GLU A 272 13.49 -14.49 5.33
N LEU A 273 14.39 -14.00 4.48
CA LEU A 273 14.00 -13.41 3.20
C LEU A 273 13.22 -14.40 2.34
N ALA A 274 13.65 -15.66 2.27
CA ALA A 274 12.95 -16.71 1.54
C ALA A 274 11.56 -17.00 2.13
N ARG A 275 11.43 -17.05 3.46
CA ARG A 275 10.13 -17.22 4.14
C ARG A 275 9.18 -16.05 3.87
N LEU A 276 9.65 -14.80 4.02
CA LEU A 276 8.84 -13.61 3.77
C LEU A 276 8.39 -13.52 2.30
N ARG A 277 9.27 -13.94 1.37
CA ARG A 277 8.94 -14.03 -0.05
C ARG A 277 7.85 -15.06 -0.33
N SER A 278 7.92 -16.26 0.28
CA SER A 278 6.90 -17.28 0.08
C SER A 278 5.54 -16.89 0.71
N GLU A 279 5.55 -16.06 1.74
CA GLU A 279 4.35 -15.46 2.34
C GLU A 279 3.73 -14.34 1.49
N THR A 280 4.41 -13.86 0.45
CA THR A 280 3.86 -12.85 -0.46
C THR A 280 3.00 -13.54 -1.52
N ILE A 281 1.71 -13.72 -1.23
CA ILE A 281 0.75 -14.47 -2.10
C ILE A 281 0.44 -13.77 -3.44
N PHE A 282 0.67 -12.46 -3.55
CA PHE A 282 0.59 -11.78 -4.84
C PHE A 282 1.94 -11.87 -5.56
N THR A 283 2.00 -12.69 -6.61
CA THR A 283 3.13 -12.88 -7.54
C THR A 283 3.41 -11.66 -8.41
N LEU A 284 3.30 -10.44 -7.88
CA LEU A 284 3.95 -9.30 -8.48
C LEU A 284 5.35 -9.28 -7.88
N ASP A 285 6.27 -10.01 -8.50
CA ASP A 285 7.68 -9.96 -8.12
C ASP A 285 8.13 -8.50 -8.21
N PRO A 286 8.54 -7.85 -7.12
CA PRO A 286 8.93 -6.44 -7.15
C PRO A 286 10.12 -6.18 -8.09
N SER A 287 10.92 -7.20 -8.42
CA SER A 287 11.99 -7.10 -9.42
C SER A 287 11.48 -7.12 -10.88
N SER A 288 10.23 -7.56 -11.09
CA SER A 288 9.54 -7.52 -12.38
C SER A 288 8.78 -6.23 -12.64
N ILE A 289 8.62 -5.38 -11.62
CA ILE A 289 8.00 -4.07 -11.76
C ILE A 289 9.09 -3.12 -12.26
N PRO A 290 9.01 -2.61 -13.51
CA PRO A 290 10.02 -1.70 -14.03
C PRO A 290 10.11 -0.48 -13.11
N SER A 291 11.32 0.01 -12.82
CA SER A 291 11.43 1.18 -11.96
C SER A 291 10.70 2.36 -12.61
N THR A 292 10.30 3.35 -11.81
CA THR A 292 9.66 4.58 -12.35
C THR A 292 10.53 5.23 -13.42
N LYS A 293 11.86 5.06 -13.33
CA LYS A 293 12.84 5.52 -14.30
C LYS A 293 12.80 4.69 -15.59
N ASP A 294 12.63 3.37 -15.48
CA ASP A 294 12.47 2.48 -16.65
C ASP A 294 11.14 2.72 -17.37
N LEU A 295 10.06 2.99 -16.64
CA LEU A 295 8.77 3.39 -17.21
C LEU A 295 8.85 4.75 -17.90
N LEU A 296 9.56 5.73 -17.32
CA LEU A 296 9.83 7.02 -17.93
C LEU A 296 10.67 6.88 -19.21
N ASN A 297 11.74 6.09 -19.17
CA ASN A 297 12.57 5.81 -20.34
C ASN A 297 11.77 5.08 -21.43
N GLN A 298 10.87 4.16 -21.06
CA GLN A 298 9.95 3.51 -22.01
C GLN A 298 8.97 4.52 -22.61
N LEU A 299 8.38 5.41 -21.81
CA LEU A 299 7.49 6.46 -22.30
C LEU A 299 8.20 7.46 -23.22
N GLU A 300 9.44 7.84 -22.90
CA GLU A 300 10.28 8.68 -23.77
C GLU A 300 10.65 7.98 -25.09
N SER A 301 10.74 6.64 -25.09
CA SER A 301 10.94 5.87 -26.31
C SER A 301 9.72 5.86 -27.25
N PHE A 302 8.50 6.08 -26.72
CA PHE A 302 7.28 6.17 -27.53
C PHE A 302 7.11 7.53 -28.22
N ASP A 303 7.73 8.61 -27.70
CA ASP A 303 7.71 9.94 -28.31
C ASP A 303 8.82 10.13 -29.37
N SER A 304 9.73 9.18 -29.51
CA SER A 304 10.69 9.18 -30.60
C SER A 304 9.98 8.74 -31.89
N PRO A 305 9.97 9.57 -32.96
CA PRO A 305 9.37 9.16 -34.23
C PRO A 305 10.05 7.86 -34.70
N PRO A 306 9.29 6.92 -35.30
CA PRO A 306 9.85 5.67 -35.77
C PRO A 306 11.05 6.01 -36.66
N VAL A 307 12.20 5.44 -36.33
CA VAL A 307 13.41 5.57 -37.15
C VAL A 307 13.03 5.02 -38.52
N VAL A 308 12.81 5.93 -39.47
CA VAL A 308 12.60 5.57 -40.87
C VAL A 308 13.93 5.03 -41.33
N GLU A 309 14.05 3.71 -41.30
CA GLU A 309 15.20 3.00 -41.84
C GLU A 309 15.35 3.46 -43.30
N PRO A 310 16.48 4.08 -43.67
CA PRO A 310 16.64 4.61 -45.01
C PRO A 310 16.48 3.47 -46.01
N ALA A 311 15.50 3.62 -46.91
CA ALA A 311 15.18 2.63 -47.93
C ALA A 311 16.46 2.18 -48.63
N ASN A 312 16.79 0.89 -48.49
CA ASN A 312 17.99 0.27 -49.04
C ASN A 312 18.01 0.47 -50.58
N PRO A 313 18.91 1.30 -51.13
CA PRO A 313 18.93 1.60 -52.55
C PRO A 313 19.80 0.57 -53.26
N ASN A 314 19.31 -0.66 -53.41
CA ASN A 314 19.87 -1.57 -54.40
C ASN A 314 18.88 -2.70 -54.76
N PRO A 315 18.06 -2.52 -55.79
CA PRO A 315 17.39 -3.66 -56.41
C PRO A 315 18.44 -4.53 -57.10
N SER A 316 18.53 -5.79 -56.66
CA SER A 316 19.34 -6.83 -57.29
C SER A 316 18.94 -6.96 -58.78
N PRO A 317 19.89 -6.99 -59.73
CA PRO A 317 19.57 -7.19 -61.14
C PRO A 317 18.94 -8.57 -61.34
N ALA A 318 17.84 -8.58 -62.09
CA ALA A 318 17.13 -9.79 -62.48
C ALA A 318 18.01 -10.67 -63.39
N PRO A 319 17.91 -12.01 -63.31
CA PRO A 319 18.65 -12.89 -64.20
C PRO A 319 18.14 -12.75 -65.63
N GLU A 320 19.07 -12.52 -66.56
CA GLU A 320 18.81 -12.48 -68.01
C GLU A 320 18.45 -13.89 -68.53
N PRO A 321 17.58 -13.99 -69.55
CA PRO A 321 17.05 -15.24 -70.10
C PRO A 321 18.03 -16.06 -70.94
#